data_AF-A0A0A0J488-F1
#
_entry.id   AF-A0A0A0J488-F1
#
_cell.length_a   1.000
_cell.length_b   1.000
_cell.length_c   1.000
_cell.angle_alpha   90.00
_cell.angle_beta   90.00
_cell.angle_gamma   90.00
#
_symmetry.space_group_name_H-M   'P 1'
#
loop_
_entity.id
_entity.type
_entity.pdbx_description
1 polymer ?
#
loop_
_entity_poly.entity_id
_entity_poly.type
_entity_poly.pdbx_seq_one_letter_code
_entity_poly.pdbx_strand_id
1 'polypeptide(L)'
;MSANATTAFEDRLHRVAVDFILPTGLDVDMAVGLAEDMVASGVEGAGTVAVATLARDSWVSDAEQPVREMLAEHGIDVPQPDDEQNEYQVLLRAFGYLGLPLHNFEGLFYVQIPTWNDQGPLDRALVTMLDRRDHETTPQARAAVEQEMRDTVRSHVALRWSRDGSSP
;
A
#
# COMPACT_ATOMS: atom_id res chain seq x y z
N MET A 1 -26.98 0.96 1.22
CA MET A 1 -26.10 1.96 0.56
C MET A 1 -24.90 1.21 0.01
N SER A 2 -24.47 1.59 -1.19
CA SER A 2 -24.04 0.65 -2.24
C SER A 2 -22.56 0.26 -2.17
N ALA A 3 -22.26 -1.03 -2.07
CA ALA A 3 -20.90 -1.58 -2.22
C ALA A 3 -20.20 -1.14 -3.53
N ASN A 4 -20.97 -0.70 -4.55
CA ASN A 4 -20.46 -0.17 -5.81
C ASN A 4 -19.75 1.19 -5.71
N ALA A 5 -20.07 2.03 -4.71
CA ALA A 5 -19.43 3.34 -4.60
C ALA A 5 -18.01 3.21 -4.05
N THR A 6 -17.80 2.34 -3.05
CA THR A 6 -16.48 2.09 -2.46
C THR A 6 -15.50 1.45 -3.46
N THR A 7 -15.95 0.51 -4.30
CA THR A 7 -15.10 -0.07 -5.36
C THR A 7 -14.64 0.96 -6.38
N ALA A 8 -15.37 2.06 -6.57
CA ALA A 8 -14.96 3.12 -7.50
C ALA A 8 -13.76 3.94 -6.99
N PHE A 9 -13.50 3.90 -5.69
CA PHE A 9 -12.41 4.65 -5.04
C PHE A 9 -11.25 3.76 -4.60
N GLU A 10 -11.36 2.44 -4.74
CA GLU A 10 -10.39 1.46 -4.24
C GLU A 10 -8.96 1.75 -4.72
N ASP A 11 -8.76 1.99 -6.02
CA ASP A 11 -7.44 2.32 -6.57
C ASP A 11 -6.85 3.61 -5.97
N ARG A 12 -7.70 4.61 -5.69
CA ARG A 12 -7.26 5.88 -5.09
C ARG A 12 -6.97 5.72 -3.60
N LEU A 13 -7.76 4.94 -2.88
CA LEU A 13 -7.51 4.60 -1.48
C LEU A 13 -6.20 3.82 -1.33
N HIS A 14 -5.97 2.82 -2.19
CA HIS A 14 -4.71 2.08 -2.25
C HIS A 14 -3.52 2.98 -2.56
N ARG A 15 -3.68 3.93 -3.48
CA ARG A 15 -2.65 4.91 -3.78
C ARG A 15 -2.29 5.78 -2.56
N VAL A 16 -3.28 6.33 -1.87
CA VAL A 16 -3.06 7.10 -0.62
C VAL A 16 -2.37 6.23 0.43
N ALA A 17 -2.74 4.96 0.56
CA ALA A 17 -2.08 4.02 1.46
C ALA A 17 -0.61 3.73 1.08
N VAL A 18 -0.30 3.68 -0.21
CA VAL A 18 1.08 3.53 -0.72
C VAL A 18 1.93 4.76 -0.40
N ASP A 19 1.37 5.97 -0.46
CA ASP A 19 2.11 7.20 -0.19
C ASP A 19 2.63 7.26 1.26
N PHE A 20 1.96 6.63 2.22
CA PHE A 20 2.47 6.45 3.58
C PHE A 20 3.73 5.58 3.68
N ILE A 21 3.89 4.66 2.73
CA ILE A 21 4.95 3.63 2.75
C ILE A 21 6.18 4.14 1.99
N LEU A 22 5.97 5.01 1.01
CA LEU A 22 7.05 5.57 0.23
C LEU A 22 7.85 6.61 1.03
N PRO A 23 9.17 6.73 0.81
CA PRO A 23 9.99 7.76 1.45
C PRO A 23 9.54 9.20 1.15
N THR A 24 8.75 9.40 0.09
CA THR A 24 8.14 10.69 -0.25
C THR A 24 7.11 11.14 0.76
N GLY A 25 6.52 10.20 1.51
CA GLY A 25 5.48 10.47 2.50
C GLY A 25 4.11 10.76 1.90
N LEU A 26 3.14 10.97 2.81
CA LEU A 26 1.74 11.21 2.50
C LEU A 26 1.53 12.46 1.61
N ASP A 27 0.85 12.29 0.48
CA ASP A 27 0.29 13.37 -0.33
C ASP A 27 -1.08 13.80 0.26
N VAL A 28 -1.05 14.84 1.10
CA VAL A 28 -2.24 15.37 1.79
C VAL A 28 -3.28 15.89 0.80
N ASP A 29 -2.84 16.57 -0.26
CA ASP A 29 -3.72 17.15 -1.28
C ASP A 29 -4.54 16.06 -2.00
N MET A 30 -3.87 14.95 -2.34
CA MET A 30 -4.53 13.80 -2.94
C MET A 30 -5.53 13.14 -2.00
N ALA A 31 -5.17 12.99 -0.72
CA ALA A 31 -6.05 12.41 0.29
C ALA A 31 -7.30 13.28 0.53
N VAL A 32 -7.14 14.60 0.63
CA VAL A 32 -8.25 15.56 0.77
C VAL A 32 -9.16 15.51 -0.46
N GLY A 33 -8.60 15.56 -1.67
CA GLY A 33 -9.39 15.48 -2.90
C GLY A 33 -10.15 14.17 -3.03
N LEU A 34 -9.58 13.05 -2.59
CA LEU A 34 -10.27 11.76 -2.52
C LEU A 34 -11.43 11.80 -1.52
N ALA A 35 -11.19 12.29 -0.31
CA ALA A 35 -12.21 12.38 0.72
C ALA A 35 -13.39 13.26 0.31
N GLU A 36 -13.13 14.41 -0.32
CA GLU A 36 -14.17 15.29 -0.88
C GLU A 36 -15.04 14.56 -1.92
N ASP A 37 -14.42 13.85 -2.87
CA ASP A 37 -15.14 13.09 -3.91
C ASP A 37 -16.00 11.97 -3.31
N MET A 38 -15.49 11.30 -2.28
CA MET A 38 -16.19 10.24 -1.55
C MET A 38 -17.43 10.79 -0.84
N VAL A 39 -17.28 11.91 -0.10
CA VAL A 39 -18.40 12.60 0.57
C VAL A 39 -19.43 13.08 -0.46
N ALA A 40 -18.99 13.70 -1.56
CA ALA A 40 -19.89 14.16 -2.63
C ALA A 40 -20.66 13.00 -3.28
N SER A 41 -20.10 11.79 -3.25
CA SER A 41 -20.72 10.56 -3.76
C SER A 41 -21.56 9.81 -2.71
N GLY A 42 -21.70 10.35 -1.49
CA GLY A 42 -22.46 9.76 -0.39
C GLY A 42 -21.75 8.61 0.33
N VAL A 43 -20.42 8.50 0.18
CA VAL A 43 -19.57 7.62 1.00
C VAL A 43 -19.12 8.43 2.21
N GLU A 44 -19.79 8.20 3.33
CA GLU A 44 -19.60 8.97 4.56
C GLU A 44 -18.97 8.08 5.65
N GLY A 45 -18.00 8.64 6.37
CA GLY A 45 -17.32 8.07 7.52
C GLY A 45 -16.70 9.21 8.33
N ALA A 46 -16.49 9.02 9.63
CA ALA A 46 -15.96 10.08 10.49
C ALA A 46 -14.55 10.51 10.05
N GLY A 47 -13.67 9.54 9.74
CA GLY A 47 -12.34 9.77 9.19
C GLY A 47 -12.41 10.37 7.78
N THR A 48 -13.28 9.83 6.92
CA THR A 48 -13.51 10.36 5.57
C THR A 48 -13.96 11.84 5.60
N VAL A 49 -14.90 12.21 6.47
CA VAL A 49 -15.35 13.60 6.63
C VAL A 49 -14.27 14.47 7.25
N ALA A 50 -13.52 13.97 8.25
CA ALA A 50 -12.43 14.71 8.86
C ALA A 50 -11.37 15.11 7.82
N VAL A 51 -10.95 14.17 6.96
CA VAL A 51 -9.99 14.43 5.88
C VAL A 51 -10.56 15.43 4.87
N ALA A 52 -11.83 15.31 4.49
CA ALA A 52 -12.48 16.25 3.57
C ALA A 52 -12.57 17.69 4.12
N THR A 53 -12.41 17.88 5.43
CA THR A 53 -12.43 19.21 6.08
C THR A 53 -11.06 19.83 6.29
N LEU A 54 -9.97 19.09 6.00
CA LEU A 54 -8.61 19.61 6.09
C LEU A 54 -8.36 20.66 5.00
N ALA A 55 -7.48 21.62 5.29
CA ALA A 55 -6.96 22.49 4.24
C ALA A 55 -6.04 21.70 3.31
N ARG A 56 -6.07 22.02 2.01
CA ARG A 56 -5.24 21.37 0.97
C ARG A 56 -3.73 21.45 1.22
N ASP A 57 -3.29 22.49 1.92
CA ASP A 57 -1.91 22.73 2.35
C ASP A 57 -1.64 22.35 3.82
N SER A 58 -2.52 21.52 4.42
CA SER A 58 -2.33 21.06 5.80
C SER A 58 -1.02 20.30 5.95
N TRP A 59 -0.40 20.44 7.11
CA TRP A 59 0.84 19.76 7.42
C TRP A 59 0.58 18.26 7.56
N VAL A 60 1.55 17.44 7.15
CA VAL A 60 1.46 15.97 7.28
C VAL A 60 1.18 15.55 8.72
N SER A 61 1.76 16.25 9.71
CA SER A 61 1.52 15.99 11.14
C SER A 61 0.06 16.11 11.56
N ASP A 62 -0.70 16.97 10.88
CA ASP A 62 -2.10 17.24 11.19
C ASP A 62 -3.04 16.31 10.39
N ALA A 63 -2.58 15.87 9.21
CA ALA A 63 -3.36 15.05 8.28
C ALA A 63 -3.16 13.54 8.49
N GLU A 64 -2.01 13.10 9.00
CA GLU A 64 -1.64 11.67 9.06
C GLU A 64 -2.68 10.82 9.80
N GLN A 65 -3.06 11.20 11.02
CA GLN A 65 -4.00 10.42 11.81
C GLN A 65 -5.40 10.38 11.19
N PRO A 66 -6.01 11.51 10.75
CA PRO A 66 -7.26 11.49 10.01
C PRO A 66 -7.24 10.62 8.74
N VAL A 67 -6.15 10.65 7.98
CA VAL A 67 -6.04 9.84 6.75
C VAL A 67 -5.90 8.35 7.08
N ARG A 68 -5.17 7.97 8.13
CA ARG A 68 -5.13 6.58 8.60
C ARG A 68 -6.52 6.09 9.04
N GLU A 69 -7.28 6.93 9.73
CA GLU A 69 -8.65 6.61 10.14
C GLU A 69 -9.57 6.44 8.93
N MET A 70 -9.48 7.32 7.94
CA MET A 70 -10.19 7.18 6.67
C MET A 70 -9.85 5.85 5.99
N LEU A 71 -8.56 5.51 5.85
CA LEU A 71 -8.14 4.24 5.23
C LEU A 71 -8.69 3.02 6.00
N ALA A 72 -8.67 3.08 7.33
CA ALA A 72 -9.20 2.01 8.19
C ALA A 72 -10.72 1.84 8.05
N GLU A 73 -11.49 2.91 7.84
CA GLU A 73 -12.93 2.84 7.54
C GLU A 73 -13.22 2.01 6.29
N HIS A 74 -12.28 1.99 5.34
CA HIS A 74 -12.37 1.24 4.09
C HIS A 74 -11.58 -0.08 4.12
N GLY A 75 -11.21 -0.55 5.31
CA GLY A 75 -10.55 -1.85 5.52
C GLY A 75 -9.06 -1.88 5.15
N ILE A 76 -8.45 -0.71 4.95
CA ILE A 76 -7.02 -0.57 4.65
C ILE A 76 -6.31 -0.13 5.93
N ASP A 77 -5.66 -1.08 6.61
CA ASP A 77 -4.85 -0.77 7.78
C ASP A 77 -3.41 -0.50 7.33
N VAL A 78 -2.94 0.73 7.53
CA VAL A 78 -1.56 1.11 7.20
C VAL A 78 -0.72 0.96 8.47
N PRO A 79 0.33 0.12 8.46
CA PRO A 79 1.21 -0.07 9.61
C PRO A 79 1.91 1.23 10.02
N GLN A 80 2.28 1.34 11.30
CA GLN A 80 3.09 2.45 11.79
C GLN A 80 4.58 2.22 11.47
N PRO A 81 5.34 3.27 11.15
CA PRO A 81 6.77 3.15 10.78
C PRO A 81 7.66 2.63 11.91
N ASP A 82 7.25 2.79 13.17
CA ASP A 82 8.10 2.50 14.34
C ASP A 82 8.38 0.99 14.57
N ASP A 83 7.76 0.11 13.79
CA ASP A 83 8.10 -1.31 13.76
C ASP A 83 9.22 -1.57 12.74
N GLU A 84 10.47 -1.29 13.10
CA GLU A 84 11.66 -1.57 12.25
C GLU A 84 11.72 -3.04 11.75
N GLN A 85 11.13 -3.98 12.50
CA GLN A 85 11.06 -5.40 12.12
C GLN A 85 9.97 -5.72 11.08
N ASN A 86 9.14 -4.74 10.73
CA ASN A 86 8.03 -4.90 9.81
C ASN A 86 8.23 -4.21 8.45
N GLU A 87 9.18 -3.28 8.28
CA GLU A 87 9.32 -2.50 7.03
C GLU A 87 9.35 -3.36 5.75
N TYR A 88 10.10 -4.47 5.77
CA TYR A 88 10.16 -5.39 4.63
C TYR A 88 8.82 -6.09 4.38
N GLN A 89 8.10 -6.47 5.43
CA GLN A 89 6.76 -7.05 5.34
C GLN A 89 5.73 -6.01 4.87
N VAL A 90 5.87 -4.75 5.30
CA VAL A 90 5.05 -3.63 4.83
C VAL A 90 5.25 -3.43 3.34
N LEU A 91 6.50 -3.39 2.88
CA LEU A 91 6.86 -3.25 1.47
C LEU A 91 6.27 -4.39 0.63
N LEU A 92 6.43 -5.64 1.07
CA LEU A 92 5.86 -6.81 0.40
C LEU A 92 4.33 -6.71 0.33
N ARG A 93 3.66 -6.39 1.44
CA ARG A 93 2.19 -6.25 1.45
C ARG A 93 1.71 -5.09 0.56
N ALA A 94 2.41 -3.97 0.54
CA ALA A 94 2.09 -2.84 -0.34
C ALA A 94 2.16 -3.25 -1.81
N PHE A 95 3.19 -4.00 -2.18
CA PHE A 95 3.35 -4.56 -3.51
C PHE A 95 2.30 -5.62 -3.84
N GLY A 96 2.04 -6.55 -2.93
CA GLY A 96 1.04 -7.59 -3.13
C GLY A 96 -0.39 -7.05 -3.22
N TYR A 97 -0.79 -6.16 -2.32
CA TYR A 97 -2.20 -5.84 -2.08
C TYR A 97 -2.59 -4.40 -2.40
N LEU A 98 -1.70 -3.42 -2.23
CA LEU A 98 -2.02 -2.00 -2.38
C LEU A 98 -1.60 -1.41 -3.74
N GLY A 99 -1.20 -2.25 -4.69
CA GLY A 99 -0.85 -1.79 -6.03
C GLY A 99 0.42 -0.93 -6.10
N LEU A 100 1.33 -1.02 -5.11
CA LEU A 100 2.62 -0.31 -5.15
C LEU A 100 3.31 -0.57 -6.50
N PRO A 101 3.67 0.47 -7.28
CA PRO A 101 4.32 0.29 -8.57
C PRO A 101 5.68 -0.40 -8.45
N LEU A 102 6.00 -1.30 -9.39
CA LEU A 102 7.24 -2.07 -9.34
C LEU A 102 8.51 -1.20 -9.27
N HIS A 103 8.56 -0.08 -9.99
CA HIS A 103 9.72 0.81 -9.97
C HIS A 103 9.99 1.44 -8.60
N ASN A 104 8.96 1.59 -7.76
CA ASN A 104 9.10 2.06 -6.37
C ASN A 104 9.41 0.90 -5.41
N PHE A 105 8.93 -0.31 -5.73
CA PHE A 105 9.22 -1.51 -4.94
C PHE A 105 10.67 -1.98 -5.09
N GLU A 106 11.17 -2.05 -6.33
CA GLU A 106 12.42 -2.74 -6.68
C GLU A 106 13.65 -2.20 -5.94
N GLY A 107 13.80 -0.87 -5.89
CA GLY A 107 14.91 -0.23 -5.19
C GLY A 107 14.89 -0.52 -3.68
N LEU A 108 13.71 -0.40 -3.05
CA LEU A 108 13.53 -0.69 -1.62
C LEU A 108 13.73 -2.19 -1.33
N PHE A 109 13.26 -3.05 -2.22
CA PHE A 109 13.40 -4.50 -2.12
C PHE A 109 14.87 -4.92 -2.10
N TYR A 110 15.70 -4.40 -3.01
CA TYR A 110 17.12 -4.74 -3.04
C TYR A 110 17.92 -4.21 -1.85
N VAL A 111 17.47 -3.11 -1.23
CA VAL A 111 18.09 -2.59 0.01
C VAL A 111 17.77 -3.47 1.21
N GLN A 112 16.60 -4.08 1.24
CA GLN A 112 16.08 -4.81 2.40
C GLN A 112 16.18 -6.34 2.31
N ILE A 113 16.34 -6.90 1.10
CA ILE A 113 16.41 -8.36 0.92
C ILE A 113 17.60 -8.94 1.71
N PRO A 114 17.42 -10.08 2.42
CA PRO A 114 18.52 -10.76 3.10
C PRO A 114 19.64 -11.17 2.14
N THR A 115 20.82 -11.44 2.70
CA THR A 115 21.92 -12.00 1.91
C THR A 115 21.52 -13.37 1.32
N TRP A 116 22.11 -13.75 0.19
CA TRP A 116 21.69 -14.93 -0.59
C TRP A 116 21.49 -16.22 0.23
N ASN A 117 22.35 -16.46 1.21
CA ASN A 117 22.29 -17.65 2.06
C ASN A 117 21.12 -17.62 3.05
N ASP A 118 20.65 -16.43 3.41
CA ASP A 118 19.56 -16.20 4.36
C ASP A 118 18.21 -15.97 3.66
N GLN A 119 18.20 -15.86 2.34
CA GLN A 119 16.98 -15.66 1.55
C GLN A 119 16.03 -16.84 1.66
N GLY A 120 14.77 -16.53 1.95
CA GLY A 120 13.68 -17.49 1.93
C GLY A 120 13.20 -17.81 0.51
N PRO A 121 12.26 -18.75 0.37
CA PRO A 121 11.67 -19.12 -0.92
C PRO A 121 11.02 -17.94 -1.65
N LEU A 122 10.34 -17.04 -0.93
CA LEU A 122 9.71 -15.84 -1.51
C LEU A 122 10.76 -14.92 -2.13
N ASP A 123 11.80 -14.58 -1.38
CA ASP A 123 12.85 -13.64 -1.80
C ASP A 123 13.53 -14.12 -3.09
N ARG A 124 13.89 -15.41 -3.13
CA ARG A 124 14.50 -16.03 -4.33
C ARG A 124 13.55 -16.05 -5.52
N ALA A 125 12.27 -16.31 -5.29
CA ALA A 125 11.27 -16.28 -6.34
C ALA A 125 11.13 -14.86 -6.94
N LEU A 126 11.09 -13.83 -6.09
CA LEU A 126 11.01 -12.44 -6.52
C LEU A 126 12.25 -11.99 -7.30
N VAL A 127 13.46 -12.33 -6.83
CA VAL A 127 14.71 -12.06 -7.56
C VAL A 127 14.69 -12.74 -8.94
N THR A 128 14.27 -14.01 -9.01
CA THR A 128 14.19 -14.76 -10.28
C THR A 128 13.18 -14.13 -11.24
N MET A 129 12.03 -13.67 -10.73
CA MET A 129 11.01 -13.02 -11.55
C MET A 129 11.43 -11.63 -12.03
N LEU A 130 12.16 -10.86 -11.21
CA LEU A 130 12.75 -9.58 -11.63
C LEU A 130 13.73 -9.79 -12.79
N ASP A 131 14.66 -10.73 -12.66
CA ASP A 131 15.58 -11.08 -13.74
C ASP A 131 14.82 -11.50 -15.02
N ARG A 132 13.82 -12.38 -14.89
CA ARG A 132 12.98 -12.77 -16.03
C ARG A 132 12.31 -11.56 -16.69
N ARG A 133 11.75 -10.63 -15.90
CA ARG A 133 11.08 -9.43 -16.41
C ARG A 133 12.01 -8.55 -17.24
N ASP A 134 13.26 -8.40 -16.80
CA ASP A 134 14.24 -7.55 -17.49
C ASP A 134 14.62 -8.09 -18.87
N HIS A 135 14.50 -9.42 -19.05
CA HIS A 135 14.69 -10.09 -20.32
C HIS A 135 13.45 -10.05 -21.24
N GLU A 136 12.29 -9.64 -20.73
CA GLU A 136 11.08 -9.50 -21.54
C GLU A 136 11.13 -8.29 -22.47
N THR A 137 10.71 -8.49 -23.72
CA THR A 137 10.81 -7.48 -24.78
C THR A 137 9.51 -6.73 -25.05
N THR A 138 8.38 -7.18 -24.49
CA THR A 138 7.07 -6.56 -24.70
C THR A 138 6.50 -6.00 -23.38
N PRO A 139 5.75 -4.89 -23.43
CA PRO A 139 5.07 -4.36 -22.25
C PRO A 139 4.10 -5.37 -21.63
N GLN A 140 3.40 -6.16 -22.44
CA GLN A 140 2.43 -7.15 -21.98
C GLN A 140 3.11 -8.30 -21.21
N ALA A 141 4.24 -8.80 -21.70
CA ALA A 141 5.00 -9.84 -21.01
C ALA A 141 5.57 -9.32 -19.69
N ARG A 142 6.11 -8.10 -19.66
CA ARG A 142 6.58 -7.45 -18.41
C ARG A 142 5.46 -7.30 -17.38
N ALA A 143 4.27 -6.90 -17.82
CA ALA A 143 3.10 -6.76 -16.95
C ALA A 143 2.62 -8.12 -16.42
N ALA A 144 2.67 -9.18 -17.23
CA ALA A 144 2.33 -10.53 -16.80
C ALA A 144 3.28 -11.03 -15.71
N VAL A 145 4.59 -10.79 -15.85
CA VAL A 145 5.57 -11.12 -14.82
C VAL A 145 5.32 -10.32 -13.53
N GLU A 146 5.06 -9.02 -13.63
CA GLU A 146 4.74 -8.19 -12.47
C GLU A 146 3.49 -8.70 -11.74
N GLN A 147 2.46 -9.12 -12.47
CA GLN A 147 1.26 -9.71 -11.87
C GLN A 147 1.57 -11.03 -11.16
N GLU A 148 2.40 -11.90 -11.75
CA GLU A 148 2.85 -13.15 -11.11
C GLU A 148 3.64 -12.87 -9.83
N MET A 149 4.47 -11.82 -9.80
CA MET A 149 5.16 -11.40 -8.59
C MET A 149 4.18 -11.01 -7.49
N ARG A 150 3.15 -10.21 -7.81
CA ARG A 150 2.11 -9.81 -6.84
C ARG A 150 1.38 -11.01 -6.28
N ASP A 151 0.99 -11.95 -7.14
CA ASP A 151 0.30 -13.18 -6.73
C ASP A 151 1.18 -14.09 -5.87
N THR A 152 2.48 -14.16 -6.19
CA THR A 152 3.47 -14.88 -5.38
C THR A 152 3.58 -14.27 -3.99
N VAL A 153 3.65 -12.94 -3.86
CA VAL A 153 3.63 -12.29 -2.55
C VAL A 153 2.37 -12.61 -1.78
N ARG A 154 1.18 -12.52 -2.41
CA ARG A 154 -0.10 -12.82 -1.75
C ARG A 154 -0.17 -14.26 -1.21
N SER A 155 0.47 -15.20 -1.90
CA SER A 155 0.50 -16.61 -1.45
C SER A 155 1.43 -16.87 -0.26
N HIS A 156 2.42 -15.98 -0.02
CA HIS A 156 3.41 -16.14 1.05
C HIS A 156 3.19 -15.18 2.23
N VAL A 157 2.55 -14.03 1.97
CA VAL A 157 2.37 -12.95 2.94
C VAL A 157 0.88 -12.69 3.11
N ALA A 158 0.38 -12.95 4.32
CA ALA A 158 -1.00 -12.62 4.66
C ALA A 158 -1.19 -11.08 4.69
N LEU A 159 -2.38 -10.63 4.24
CA LEU A 159 -2.84 -9.24 4.36
C LEU A 159 -3.03 -8.79 5.82
N ARG A 160 -2.79 -9.65 6.81
CA ARG A 160 -3.08 -9.34 8.21
C ARG A 160 -2.03 -8.37 8.76
N TRP A 161 -2.42 -7.11 8.87
CA TRP A 161 -1.82 -6.10 9.73
C TRP A 161 -2.27 -6.45 11.16
N SER A 162 -1.42 -7.09 11.95
CA SER A 162 -1.85 -7.64 13.23
C SER A 162 -2.21 -6.55 14.24
N ARG A 163 -3.52 -6.38 14.52
CA ARG A 163 -4.01 -6.02 15.86
C ARG A 163 -4.13 -7.31 16.67
N ASP A 164 -3.05 -7.81 17.24
CA ASP A 164 -3.13 -8.82 18.30
C ASP A 164 -2.07 -8.50 19.35
N GLY A 165 -2.39 -7.48 20.17
CA GLY A 165 -1.68 -7.10 21.38
C GLY A 165 -2.58 -7.14 22.63
N SER A 166 -3.65 -7.94 22.61
CA SER A 166 -4.41 -8.26 23.82
C SER A 166 -4.31 -9.75 24.09
N SER A 167 -3.53 -10.09 25.11
CA SER A 167 -3.68 -11.33 25.85
C SER A 167 -3.88 -10.98 27.33
N PRO A 168 -4.63 -11.82 28.06
CA PRO A 168 -5.40 -11.47 29.25
C PRO A 168 -4.59 -11.12 30.49
#